data_AF-A0A7C9AUY9-F1
#
_entry.id   AF-A0A7C9AUY9-F1
#
_cell.length_a   1.000
_cell.length_b   1.000
_cell.length_c   1.000
_cell.angle_alpha   90.00
_cell.angle_beta   90.00
_cell.angle_gamma   90.00
#
_symmetry.space_group_name_H-M   'P 1'
#
loop_
_entity.id
_entity.type
_entity.pdbx_description
1 polymer ?
#
loop_
_entity_poly.entity_id
_entity_poly.type
_entity_poly.pdbx_seq_one_letter_code
_entity_poly.pdbx_strand_id
1 'polypeptide(L)'
;RELFFKLNAMASIAADMFAGKERFATLLLMKLTETVILWFSQDQSFWDDIEEGPRPLGPLGLQQLYLDMKFVICFASQGRYLSRNLVRVINEIISKALAAFQSTGRDPYSVLPEDNWFNDICQDTIDLLSGKPSEINGEREPNSPTASLSAQSVSSIRSHGSS
;
A
#
# COMPACT_ATOMS: atom_id res chain seq x y z
N ARG A 1 -15.08 -5.25 -3.04
CA ARG A 1 -15.06 -6.48 -2.18
C ARG A 1 -14.83 -7.76 -3.00
N GLU A 2 -15.45 -7.92 -4.16
CA GLU A 2 -15.23 -9.12 -5.02
C GLU A 2 -13.76 -9.30 -5.45
N LEU A 3 -13.09 -8.24 -5.87
CA LEU A 3 -11.66 -8.28 -6.23
C LEU A 3 -10.79 -8.83 -5.10
N PHE A 4 -11.01 -8.36 -3.86
CA PHE A 4 -10.26 -8.82 -2.69
C PHE A 4 -10.40 -10.33 -2.49
N PHE A 5 -11.63 -10.87 -2.55
CA PHE A 5 -11.85 -12.31 -2.42
C PHE A 5 -11.20 -13.11 -3.55
N LYS A 6 -11.28 -12.62 -4.79
CA LYS A 6 -10.61 -13.26 -5.94
C LYS A 6 -9.10 -13.26 -5.79
N LEU A 7 -8.51 -12.14 -5.37
CA LEU A 7 -7.07 -12.04 -5.12
C LEU A 7 -6.63 -12.97 -3.99
N ASN A 8 -7.40 -13.05 -2.90
CA ASN A 8 -7.05 -13.92 -1.78
C ASN A 8 -7.16 -15.41 -2.15
N ALA A 9 -8.16 -15.78 -2.95
CA ALA A 9 -8.28 -17.13 -3.51
C ALA A 9 -7.10 -17.45 -4.44
N MET A 10 -6.74 -16.53 -5.34
CA MET A 10 -5.57 -16.69 -6.22
C MET A 10 -4.27 -16.81 -5.42
N ALA A 11 -4.11 -16.04 -4.34
CA ALA A 11 -2.96 -16.11 -3.46
C ALA A 11 -2.83 -17.48 -2.79
N SER A 12 -3.95 -18.03 -2.27
CA SER A 12 -3.99 -19.37 -1.69
C SER A 12 -3.59 -20.44 -2.71
N ILE A 13 -4.14 -20.39 -3.93
CA ILE A 13 -3.82 -21.36 -4.99
C ILE A 13 -2.35 -21.23 -5.41
N ALA A 14 -1.86 -20.00 -5.54
CA ALA A 14 -0.47 -19.74 -5.91
C ALA A 14 0.52 -20.28 -4.86
N ALA A 15 0.19 -20.21 -3.57
CA ALA A 15 1.02 -20.76 -2.49
C ALA A 15 1.25 -22.27 -2.66
N ASP A 16 0.20 -23.03 -2.99
CA ASP A 16 0.31 -24.47 -3.23
C ASP A 16 1.04 -24.78 -4.54
N MET A 17 0.75 -24.05 -5.62
CA MET A 17 1.33 -24.29 -6.94
C MET A 17 2.82 -23.95 -7.03
N PHE A 18 3.27 -22.98 -6.25
CA PHE A 18 4.64 -22.44 -6.29
C PHE A 18 5.50 -22.81 -5.09
N ALA A 19 5.09 -23.77 -4.26
CA ALA A 19 5.96 -24.35 -3.24
C ALA A 19 7.29 -24.81 -3.87
N GLY A 20 8.41 -24.24 -3.41
CA GLY A 20 9.75 -24.51 -3.94
C GLY A 20 10.05 -23.91 -5.32
N LYS A 21 9.20 -23.01 -5.84
CA LYS A 21 9.32 -22.33 -7.14
C LYS A 21 9.34 -20.81 -6.99
N GLU A 22 10.06 -20.32 -5.99
CA GLU A 22 10.09 -18.91 -5.60
C GLU A 22 10.50 -18.01 -6.77
N ARG A 23 11.47 -18.44 -7.59
CA ARG A 23 11.90 -17.69 -8.78
C ARG A 23 10.76 -17.51 -9.79
N PHE A 24 9.95 -18.54 -10.00
CA PHE A 24 8.82 -18.46 -10.93
C PHE A 24 7.72 -17.56 -10.38
N ALA A 25 7.43 -17.64 -9.08
CA ALA A 25 6.50 -16.74 -8.42
C ALA A 25 6.95 -15.27 -8.53
N THR A 26 8.24 -14.97 -8.32
CA THR A 26 8.80 -13.62 -8.51
C THR A 26 8.61 -13.11 -9.95
N LEU A 27 8.85 -13.95 -10.96
CA LEU A 27 8.65 -13.57 -12.36
C LEU A 27 7.17 -13.29 -12.68
N LEU A 28 6.26 -14.08 -12.13
CA LEU A 28 4.82 -13.85 -12.28
C LEU A 28 4.38 -12.57 -11.59
N LEU A 29 4.86 -12.30 -10.37
CA LEU A 29 4.58 -11.06 -9.65
C LEU A 29 5.11 -9.85 -10.43
N MET A 30 6.33 -9.94 -10.95
CA MET A 30 6.91 -8.92 -11.82
C MET A 30 5.98 -8.61 -13.01
N LYS A 31 5.53 -9.66 -13.72
CA LYS A 31 4.67 -9.49 -14.89
C LYS A 31 3.28 -8.99 -14.53
N LEU A 32 2.68 -9.49 -13.46
CA LEU A 32 1.38 -9.07 -12.99
C LEU A 32 1.38 -7.58 -12.60
N THR A 33 2.33 -7.16 -11.76
CA THR A 33 2.45 -5.76 -11.34
C THR A 33 2.71 -4.85 -12.54
N GLU A 34 3.61 -5.24 -13.44
CA GLU A 34 3.86 -4.50 -14.69
C GLU A 34 2.60 -4.36 -15.54
N THR A 35 1.84 -5.44 -15.75
CA THR A 35 0.60 -5.41 -16.53
C THR A 35 -0.46 -4.51 -15.90
N VAL A 36 -0.69 -4.62 -14.58
CA VAL A 36 -1.70 -3.80 -13.89
C VAL A 36 -1.35 -2.32 -13.96
N ILE A 37 -0.09 -1.96 -13.70
CA ILE A 37 0.36 -0.57 -13.70
C ILE A 37 0.37 0.03 -15.12
N LEU A 38 0.77 -0.76 -16.12
CA LEU A 38 0.71 -0.32 -17.52
C LEU A 38 -0.74 -0.10 -17.97
N TRP A 39 -1.64 -1.03 -17.64
CA TRP A 39 -3.05 -0.89 -17.95
C TRP A 39 -3.65 0.36 -17.31
N PHE A 40 -3.38 0.58 -16.01
CA PHE A 40 -3.83 1.77 -15.30
C PHE A 40 -3.28 3.07 -15.93
N SER A 41 -2.00 3.08 -16.34
CA SER A 41 -1.40 4.26 -16.99
C SER A 41 -2.10 4.66 -18.29
N GLN A 42 -2.78 3.71 -18.95
CA GLN A 42 -3.46 3.87 -20.24
C GLN A 42 -4.99 3.99 -20.12
N ASP A 43 -5.54 4.03 -18.90
CA ASP A 43 -6.98 4.17 -18.69
C ASP A 43 -7.45 5.60 -19.02
N GLN A 44 -7.86 5.79 -20.26
CA GLN A 44 -8.29 7.09 -20.76
C GLN A 44 -9.48 7.65 -19.98
N SER A 45 -10.46 6.81 -19.64
CA SER A 45 -11.66 7.27 -18.91
C SER A 45 -11.30 7.83 -17.54
N PHE A 46 -10.36 7.19 -16.84
CA PHE A 46 -9.87 7.67 -15.56
C PHE A 46 -9.16 9.03 -15.70
N TRP A 47 -8.31 9.18 -16.71
CA TRP A 47 -7.57 10.42 -16.93
C TRP A 47 -8.45 11.57 -17.41
N ASP A 48 -9.43 11.31 -18.26
CA ASP A 48 -10.41 12.31 -18.71
C ASP A 48 -11.18 12.88 -17.51
N ASP A 49 -11.61 12.01 -16.59
CA ASP A 49 -12.30 12.43 -15.36
C ASP A 49 -11.43 13.30 -14.44
N ILE A 50 -10.12 13.06 -14.43
CA ILE A 50 -9.13 13.75 -13.61
C ILE A 50 -8.72 15.11 -14.17
N GLU A 51 -8.60 15.21 -15.50
CA GLU A 51 -8.10 16.40 -16.20
C GLU A 51 -9.23 17.36 -16.57
N GLU A 52 -10.34 16.83 -17.10
CA GLU A 52 -11.43 17.62 -17.68
C GLU A 52 -12.80 17.32 -17.04
N GLY A 53 -12.87 16.33 -16.16
CA GLY A 53 -14.09 15.88 -15.52
C GLY A 53 -14.65 16.85 -14.47
N PRO A 54 -15.88 16.60 -13.98
CA PRO A 54 -16.55 17.44 -12.98
C PRO A 54 -15.87 17.40 -11.60
N ARG A 55 -14.91 16.50 -11.40
CA ARG A 55 -14.16 16.31 -10.15
C ARG A 55 -12.66 16.21 -10.47
N PRO A 56 -12.01 17.34 -10.81
CA PRO A 56 -10.58 17.34 -11.11
C PRO A 56 -9.76 16.91 -9.90
N LEU A 57 -8.50 16.54 -10.12
CA LEU A 57 -7.61 16.10 -9.06
C LEU A 57 -7.46 17.15 -7.95
N GLY A 58 -7.97 16.83 -6.76
CA GLY A 58 -7.79 17.67 -5.57
C GLY A 58 -6.47 17.38 -4.84
N PRO A 59 -6.09 18.20 -3.85
CA PRO A 59 -4.82 18.04 -3.11
C PRO A 59 -4.66 16.65 -2.48
N LEU A 60 -5.73 16.17 -1.81
CA LEU A 60 -5.74 14.84 -1.19
C LEU A 60 -5.66 13.71 -2.22
N GLY A 61 -6.30 13.89 -3.38
CA GLY A 61 -6.25 12.92 -4.48
C GLY A 61 -4.84 12.83 -5.08
N LEU A 62 -4.17 13.97 -5.26
CA LEU A 62 -2.78 14.00 -5.71
C LEU A 62 -1.85 13.32 -4.71
N GLN A 63 -1.98 13.64 -3.42
CA GLN A 63 -1.15 13.02 -2.38
C GLN A 63 -1.34 11.52 -2.32
N GLN A 64 -2.59 11.03 -2.39
CA GLN A 64 -2.88 9.60 -2.36
C GLN A 64 -2.32 8.88 -3.60
N LEU A 65 -2.56 9.41 -4.80
CA LEU A 65 -2.04 8.80 -6.03
C LEU A 65 -0.52 8.76 -6.03
N TYR A 66 0.14 9.83 -5.58
CA TYR A 66 1.58 9.88 -5.43
C TYR A 66 2.08 8.84 -4.43
N LEU A 67 1.43 8.73 -3.26
CA LEU A 67 1.74 7.72 -2.25
C LEU A 67 1.56 6.30 -2.77
N ASP A 68 0.45 6.01 -3.46
CA ASP A 68 0.18 4.69 -4.05
C ASP A 68 1.27 4.31 -5.07
N MET A 69 1.70 5.26 -5.90
CA MET A 69 2.77 5.06 -6.87
C MET A 69 4.13 4.80 -6.19
N LYS A 70 4.48 5.55 -5.14
CA LYS A 70 5.69 5.31 -4.35
C LYS A 70 5.63 3.95 -3.64
N PHE A 71 4.47 3.59 -3.08
CA PHE A 71 4.26 2.31 -2.43
C PHE A 71 4.52 1.14 -3.38
N VAL A 72 4.03 1.20 -4.63
CA VAL A 72 4.31 0.16 -5.63
C VAL A 72 5.81 0.00 -5.88
N ILE A 73 6.58 1.09 -5.96
CA ILE A 73 8.04 1.03 -6.10
C ILE A 73 8.68 0.35 -4.89
N CYS A 74 8.34 0.80 -3.68
CA CYS A 74 8.90 0.26 -2.44
C CYS A 74 8.57 -1.22 -2.28
N PHE A 75 7.29 -1.58 -2.46
CA PHE A 75 6.81 -2.94 -2.34
C PHE A 75 7.47 -3.88 -3.36
N ALA A 76 7.55 -3.47 -4.63
CA ALA A 76 8.20 -4.27 -5.67
C ALA A 76 9.71 -4.40 -5.48
N SER A 77 10.36 -3.38 -4.89
CA SER A 77 11.78 -3.41 -4.54
C SER A 77 12.04 -4.48 -3.48
N GLN A 78 11.26 -4.47 -2.38
CA GLN A 78 11.40 -5.47 -1.30
C GLN A 78 11.11 -6.89 -1.79
N GLY A 79 10.11 -7.07 -2.65
CA GLY A 79 9.77 -8.36 -3.25
C GLY A 79 10.73 -8.83 -4.35
N ARG A 80 11.74 -8.04 -4.71
CA ARG A 80 12.72 -8.31 -5.79
C ARG A 80 12.10 -8.52 -7.17
N TYR A 81 11.00 -7.84 -7.45
CA TYR A 81 10.35 -7.85 -8.78
C TYR A 81 10.17 -6.45 -9.38
N LEU A 82 10.87 -5.44 -8.83
CA LEU A 82 10.95 -4.11 -9.45
C LEU A 82 11.72 -4.18 -10.78
N SER A 83 11.13 -3.62 -11.84
CA SER A 83 11.74 -3.54 -13.17
C SER A 83 11.97 -2.09 -13.59
N ARG A 84 12.95 -1.85 -14.47
CA ARG A 84 13.18 -0.51 -15.06
C ARG A 84 11.95 0.02 -15.78
N ASN A 85 11.22 -0.85 -16.48
CA ASN A 85 10.01 -0.45 -17.19
C ASN A 85 8.88 -0.08 -16.20
N LEU A 86 8.73 -0.84 -15.11
CA LEU A 86 7.76 -0.52 -14.06
C LEU A 86 8.04 0.86 -13.45
N VAL A 87 9.30 1.15 -13.10
CA VAL A 87 9.71 2.47 -12.59
C VAL A 87 9.39 3.58 -13.60
N ARG A 88 9.68 3.37 -14.89
CA ARG A 88 9.38 4.34 -15.95
C ARG A 88 7.88 4.66 -16.00
N VAL A 89 7.02 3.64 -16.07
CA VAL A 89 5.56 3.82 -16.16
C VAL A 89 5.01 4.49 -14.90
N ILE A 90 5.51 4.13 -13.72
CA ILE A 90 5.11 4.79 -12.46
C ILE A 90 5.48 6.28 -12.47
N ASN A 91 6.69 6.62 -12.91
CA ASN A 91 7.10 8.02 -13.02
C ASN A 91 6.29 8.80 -14.08
N GLU A 92 5.86 8.14 -15.15
CA GLU A 92 4.93 8.72 -16.14
C GLU A 92 3.57 9.03 -15.51
N ILE A 93 3.00 8.11 -14.73
CA ILE A 93 1.75 8.33 -13.97
C ILE A 93 1.89 9.52 -13.02
N ILE A 94 2.97 9.55 -12.21
CA ILE A 94 3.24 10.66 -11.28
C ILE A 94 3.33 11.98 -12.04
N SER A 95 4.09 12.02 -13.13
CA SER A 95 4.27 13.25 -13.92
C SER A 95 2.94 13.74 -14.51
N LYS A 96 2.11 12.83 -15.01
CA LYS A 96 0.78 13.15 -15.54
C LYS A 96 -0.14 13.71 -14.44
N ALA A 97 -0.15 13.09 -13.26
CA ALA A 97 -0.93 13.56 -12.12
C ALA A 97 -0.50 14.96 -11.65
N LEU A 98 0.81 15.23 -11.57
CA LEU A 98 1.33 16.54 -11.22
C LEU A 98 0.91 17.60 -12.25
N ALA A 99 0.99 17.29 -13.54
CA ALA A 99 0.58 18.19 -14.61
C ALA A 99 -0.94 18.47 -14.58
N ALA A 100 -1.76 17.43 -14.37
CA ALA A 100 -3.21 17.56 -14.25
C ALA A 100 -3.61 18.40 -13.03
N PHE A 101 -2.89 18.27 -11.90
CA PHE A 101 -3.13 19.13 -10.74
C PHE A 101 -2.69 20.58 -11.01
N GLN A 102 -1.52 20.76 -11.62
CA GLN A 102 -0.96 22.08 -11.91
C GLN A 102 -1.82 22.90 -12.87
N SER A 103 -2.52 22.26 -13.81
CA SER A 103 -3.44 22.92 -14.73
C SER A 103 -4.60 23.64 -14.01
N THR A 104 -4.90 23.26 -12.76
CA THR A 104 -5.87 23.97 -11.89
C THR A 104 -5.34 25.28 -11.29
N GLY A 105 -4.10 25.66 -11.60
CA GLY A 105 -3.47 26.91 -11.16
C GLY A 105 -2.79 26.86 -9.79
N ARG A 106 -2.54 25.64 -9.27
CA ARG A 106 -1.90 25.42 -7.96
C ARG A 106 -0.58 24.69 -8.13
N ASP A 107 0.40 25.02 -7.29
CA ASP A 107 1.68 24.30 -7.27
C ASP A 107 1.51 22.90 -6.62
N PRO A 108 1.76 21.79 -7.34
CA PRO A 108 1.68 20.45 -6.78
C PRO A 108 2.59 20.24 -5.56
N TYR A 109 3.77 20.85 -5.54
CA TYR A 109 4.73 20.67 -4.47
C TYR A 109 4.35 21.43 -3.19
N SER A 110 3.38 22.36 -3.27
CA SER A 110 2.83 23.02 -2.09
C SER A 110 1.90 22.13 -1.25
N VAL A 111 1.42 21.02 -1.83
CA VAL A 111 0.47 20.09 -1.17
C VAL A 111 1.07 18.71 -0.91
N LEU A 112 2.23 18.41 -1.49
CA LEU A 112 2.92 17.15 -1.29
C LEU A 112 3.87 17.26 -0.08
N PRO A 113 3.87 16.25 0.81
CA PRO A 113 4.93 16.08 1.81
C PRO A 113 6.32 15.94 1.17
N GLU A 114 7.35 16.00 2.00
CA GLU A 114 8.72 15.69 1.60
C GLU A 114 8.89 14.19 1.22
N ASP A 115 9.83 13.89 0.32
CA ASP A 115 10.09 12.53 -0.16
C ASP A 115 10.43 11.52 0.95
N ASN A 116 11.08 11.97 2.04
CA ASN A 116 11.39 11.16 3.21
C ASN A 116 10.11 10.60 3.87
N TRP A 117 9.08 11.43 4.03
CA TRP A 117 7.80 11.06 4.63
C TRP A 117 7.14 9.90 3.85
N PHE A 118 7.19 9.94 2.52
CA PHE A 118 6.65 8.86 1.69
C PHE A 118 7.41 7.55 1.89
N ASN A 119 8.74 7.61 2.00
CA ASN A 119 9.56 6.41 2.23
C ASN A 119 9.24 5.77 3.58
N ASP A 120 9.11 6.58 4.63
CA ASP A 120 8.80 6.12 5.99
C ASP A 120 7.42 5.45 6.03
N ILE A 121 6.38 6.11 5.49
CA ILE A 121 5.02 5.54 5.42
C ILE A 121 4.98 4.25 4.59
N CYS A 122 5.72 4.19 3.48
CA CYS A 122 5.82 2.96 2.69
C CYS A 122 6.46 1.83 3.48
N GLN A 123 7.54 2.12 4.22
CA GLN A 123 8.24 1.13 5.02
C GLN A 123 7.35 0.62 6.16
N ASP A 124 6.70 1.51 6.91
CA ASP A 124 5.76 1.16 7.98
C ASP A 124 4.62 0.28 7.48
N THR A 125 4.03 0.66 6.33
CA THR A 125 2.94 -0.10 5.72
C THR A 125 3.41 -1.50 5.30
N ILE A 126 4.61 -1.63 4.73
CA ILE A 126 5.13 -2.93 4.33
C ILE A 126 5.48 -3.80 5.53
N ASP A 127 6.07 -3.24 6.60
CA ASP A 127 6.38 -4.01 7.81
C ASP A 127 5.09 -4.49 8.50
N LEU A 128 4.06 -3.64 8.55
CA LEU A 128 2.71 -4.02 9.01
C LEU A 128 2.13 -5.17 8.18
N LEU A 129 2.16 -5.08 6.85
CA LEU A 129 1.65 -6.11 5.95
C LEU A 129 2.47 -7.41 6.01
N SER A 130 3.76 -7.30 6.31
CA SER A 130 4.67 -8.44 6.44
C SER A 130 4.56 -9.14 7.80
N GLY A 131 3.74 -8.62 8.72
CA GLY A 131 3.59 -9.17 10.06
C GLY A 131 4.84 -9.00 10.94
N LYS A 132 5.76 -8.10 10.57
CA LYS A 132 6.86 -7.73 11.45
C LYS A 132 6.31 -6.81 12.53
N PRO A 133 6.66 -7.02 13.81
CA PRO A 133 6.24 -6.09 14.85
C PRO A 133 6.89 -4.74 14.56
N SER A 134 6.08 -3.70 14.34
CA SER A 134 6.57 -2.33 14.46
C SER A 134 7.12 -2.18 15.87
N GLU A 135 8.40 -1.87 16.00
CA GLU A 135 8.91 -1.23 17.20
C GLU A 135 8.22 0.14 17.25
N ILE A 136 7.04 0.18 17.88
CA ILE A 136 6.31 1.43 18.14
C ILE A 136 7.21 2.22 19.09
N ASN A 137 8.05 3.07 18.50
CA ASN A 137 8.88 4.02 19.23
C ASN A 137 7.90 4.92 19.99
N GLY A 138 7.96 4.83 21.32
CA GLY A 138 6.89 5.28 22.20
C GLY A 138 6.80 6.79 22.29
N GLU A 139 5.75 7.36 21.72
CA GLU A 139 5.02 8.49 22.30
C GLU A 139 3.52 8.24 22.11
N ARG A 140 2.95 7.45 23.03
CA ARG A 140 1.51 7.24 23.13
C ARG A 140 0.93 8.46 23.84
N GLU A 141 0.38 9.42 23.10
CA GLU A 141 -0.40 10.51 23.69
C GLU A 141 -1.54 9.94 24.55
N PRO A 142 -1.73 10.41 25.80
CA PRO A 142 -2.62 9.76 26.77
C PRO A 142 -4.11 10.08 26.60
N ASN A 143 -4.55 10.68 25.49
CA ASN A 143 -5.93 11.17 25.35
C ASN A 143 -6.68 10.46 24.21
N SER A 144 -7.01 9.19 24.41
CA SER A 144 -8.04 8.52 23.61
C SER A 144 -9.09 7.87 24.53
N PRO A 145 -10.36 8.28 24.46
CA PRO A 145 -11.42 7.91 25.40
C PRO A 145 -12.03 6.53 25.07
N THR A 146 -11.19 5.51 24.97
CA THR A 146 -11.64 4.11 24.89
C THR A 146 -11.13 3.26 26.06
N ALA A 147 -10.51 3.90 27.06
CA ALA A 147 -10.20 3.25 28.33
C ALA A 147 -11.47 3.14 29.19
N SER A 148 -12.37 2.21 28.86
CA SER A 148 -13.28 1.63 29.85
C SER A 148 -13.96 0.34 29.39
N LEU A 149 -13.64 -0.69 30.20
CA LEU A 149 -14.48 -1.81 30.62
C LEU A 149 -14.75 -2.94 29.61
N SER A 150 -14.18 -4.12 29.88
CA SER A 150 -14.98 -5.34 30.13
C SER A 150 -14.14 -6.49 30.71
N ALA A 151 -14.56 -6.90 31.91
CA ALA A 151 -14.50 -8.23 32.49
C ALA A 151 -13.14 -8.81 32.91
N GLN A 152 -12.81 -8.52 34.18
CA GLN A 152 -12.31 -9.53 35.10
C GLN A 152 -13.14 -10.82 34.98
N SER A 153 -12.50 -11.96 34.73
CA SER A 153 -13.05 -13.27 35.06
C SER A 153 -12.11 -13.96 36.02
N VAL A 154 -12.51 -13.93 37.29
CA VAL A 154 -11.99 -14.74 38.39
C VAL A 154 -12.63 -16.13 38.35
N SER A 155 -11.83 -17.14 38.69
CA SER A 155 -12.10 -18.56 39.02
C SER A 155 -11.31 -19.51 38.09
N SER A 156 -10.60 -20.54 38.57
CA SER A 156 -10.89 -21.40 39.71
C SER A 156 -9.62 -22.01 40.34
N ILE A 157 -9.85 -22.59 41.52
CA ILE A 157 -8.95 -23.04 42.58
C ILE A 157 -8.40 -24.47 42.34
N ARG A 158 -7.13 -24.70 42.77
CA ARG A 158 -6.45 -25.94 43.23
C ARG A 158 -6.48 -27.22 42.37
N SER A 159 -5.30 -27.81 42.19
CA SER A 159 -4.81 -28.84 43.13
C SER A 159 -3.30 -29.09 43.00
N HIS A 160 -2.64 -29.14 44.16
CA HIS A 160 -1.29 -29.68 44.37
C HIS A 160 -1.41 -31.16 44.72
N GLY A 161 -0.42 -31.96 44.34
CA GLY A 161 -0.19 -33.28 44.93
C GLY A 161 0.92 -34.05 44.23
N SER A 162 2.16 -33.90 44.72
CA SER A 162 3.24 -34.86 44.50
C SER A 162 3.34 -35.75 45.74
N SER A 163 3.35 -37.07 45.51
CA SER A 163 4.10 -38.15 46.18
C SER A 163 3.41 -39.48 45.89
#